data_AF-A0A5J4Q6I1-F1
#
_entry.id   AF-A0A5J4Q6I1-F1
#
_cell.length_a   1.000
_cell.length_b   1.000
_cell.length_c   1.000
_cell.angle_alpha   90.00
_cell.angle_beta   90.00
_cell.angle_gamma   90.00
#
_symmetry.space_group_name_H-M   'P 1'
#
loop_
_entity.id
_entity.type
_entity.pdbx_description
1 polymer ?
#
loop_
_entity_poly.entity_id
_entity_poly.type
_entity_poly.pdbx_seq_one_letter_code
_entity_poly.pdbx_strand_id
1 'polypeptide(L)'
;LEHANPLVKVTIVPRGRALGAAWYLPEERQITTKEQMLDEMCATLGGRAAEDVFLGRISTGAMNDLERVTKQSYGMIAYLGMSDALPNLCYYNSDENLFNKPYSEQTAVLIDEEVRRMIKEQYNRAKEILSEHRDGHQQLAQLLIDKEVIFAEDVEVIFGKRPWTSRSDEIMAAKQKEDDLEKESVKKERKKKRTPKNKEGENQLSFEHNIEK
;
A
#
# COMPACT_ATOMS: atom_id res chain seq x y z
N LEU A 1 6.78 -7.04 4.30
CA LEU A 1 5.58 -6.91 5.16
C LEU A 1 4.35 -7.15 4.30
N GLU A 2 3.45 -7.99 4.79
CA GLU A 2 2.29 -8.47 4.03
C GLU A 2 1.25 -7.37 3.90
N HIS A 3 0.95 -6.69 5.01
CA HIS A 3 -0.17 -5.76 5.10
C HIS A 3 0.18 -4.29 4.91
N ALA A 4 1.46 -3.97 4.69
CA ALA A 4 1.92 -2.61 4.49
C ALA A 4 1.35 -2.00 3.19
N ASN A 5 1.15 -0.68 3.20
CA ASN A 5 0.69 0.04 2.02
C ASN A 5 1.72 -0.08 0.86
N PRO A 6 1.27 -0.28 -0.39
CA PRO A 6 2.18 -0.34 -1.53
C PRO A 6 2.92 0.98 -1.72
N LEU A 7 4.23 0.88 -1.99
CA LEU A 7 5.09 2.01 -2.30
C LEU A 7 4.82 2.49 -3.73
N VAL A 8 4.79 3.81 -3.92
CA VAL A 8 4.64 4.44 -5.25
C VAL A 8 5.95 5.08 -5.68
N LYS A 9 6.56 5.87 -4.79
CA LYS A 9 7.75 6.67 -5.12
C LYS A 9 8.56 6.98 -3.87
N VAL A 10 9.88 6.95 -3.98
CA VAL A 10 10.82 7.43 -2.95
C VAL A 10 11.71 8.50 -3.53
N THR A 11 12.01 9.53 -2.75
CA THR A 11 12.96 10.56 -3.13
C THR A 11 13.81 11.02 -1.95
N ILE A 12 15.08 11.34 -2.24
CA ILE A 12 16.02 12.00 -1.32
C ILE A 12 16.13 13.51 -1.58
N VAL A 13 15.27 14.06 -2.45
CA VAL A 13 15.24 15.49 -2.73
C VAL A 13 14.53 16.20 -1.57
N PRO A 14 15.17 17.18 -0.92
CA PRO A 14 14.61 17.83 0.25
C PRO A 14 13.35 18.61 -0.11
N ARG A 15 12.30 18.47 0.71
CA ARG A 15 11.06 19.24 0.59
C ARG A 15 10.57 19.66 1.97
N GLY A 16 10.54 20.97 2.21
CA GLY A 16 10.10 21.52 3.48
C GLY A 16 11.02 21.10 4.62
N ARG A 17 10.45 20.44 5.65
CA ARG A 17 11.18 19.96 6.84
C ARG A 17 11.79 18.55 6.69
N ALA A 18 11.51 17.86 5.58
CA ALA A 18 11.99 16.51 5.33
C ALA A 18 13.13 16.51 4.30
N LEU A 19 14.20 15.78 4.60
CA LEU A 19 15.34 15.59 3.70
C LEU A 19 15.07 14.54 2.61
N GLY A 20 14.02 13.74 2.77
CA GLY A 20 13.53 12.77 1.80
C GLY A 20 12.10 12.37 2.16
N ALA A 21 11.40 11.74 1.22
CA ALA A 21 10.02 11.30 1.43
C ALA A 21 9.71 10.03 0.63
N ALA A 22 8.93 9.15 1.25
CA ALA A 22 8.32 8.00 0.61
C ALA A 22 6.81 8.25 0.47
N TRP A 23 6.29 7.92 -0.71
CA TRP A 23 4.87 8.00 -1.03
C TRP A 23 4.32 6.60 -1.11
N TYR A 24 3.33 6.33 -0.27
CA TYR A 24 2.58 5.09 -0.26
C TYR A 24 1.20 5.34 -0.83
N LEU A 25 0.62 4.36 -1.49
CA LEU A 25 -0.78 4.37 -1.90
C LEU A 25 -1.60 3.76 -0.76
N PRO A 26 -2.36 4.57 0.02
CA PRO A 26 -3.14 4.05 1.13
C PRO A 26 -4.25 3.15 0.59
N GLU A 27 -4.46 2.01 1.25
CA GLU A 27 -5.65 1.21 0.97
C GLU A 27 -6.87 1.80 1.70
N GLU A 28 -7.96 2.06 0.97
CA GLU A 28 -9.23 2.45 1.57
C GLU A 28 -9.83 1.26 2.33
N ARG A 29 -9.60 1.23 3.65
CA ARG A 29 -10.14 0.23 4.56
C ARG A 29 -10.97 0.91 5.64
N GLN A 30 -12.23 0.50 5.80
CA GLN A 30 -13.07 0.97 6.90
C GLN A 30 -12.71 0.33 8.25
N ILE A 31 -12.13 -0.87 8.22
CA ILE A 31 -11.76 -1.65 9.40
C ILE A 31 -10.34 -2.17 9.19
N THR A 32 -9.50 -2.02 10.22
CA THR A 32 -8.09 -2.42 10.22
C THR A 32 -7.86 -3.50 11.27
N THR A 33 -7.10 -4.54 10.93
CA THR A 33 -6.76 -5.61 11.90
C THR A 33 -5.50 -5.24 12.69
N LYS A 34 -5.26 -5.94 13.80
CA LYS A 34 -4.06 -5.73 14.64
C LYS A 34 -2.78 -5.93 13.83
N GLU A 35 -2.71 -6.99 13.04
CA GLU A 35 -1.55 -7.35 12.21
C GLU A 35 -1.22 -6.24 11.20
N GLN A 36 -2.25 -5.63 10.62
CA GLN A 36 -2.08 -4.53 9.67
C GLN A 36 -1.49 -3.29 10.33
N MET A 37 -1.96 -2.94 11.53
CA MET A 37 -1.43 -1.81 12.29
C MET A 37 0.02 -2.08 12.75
N LEU A 38 0.32 -3.31 13.16
CA LEU A 38 1.68 -3.72 13.52
C LEU A 38 2.64 -3.65 12.33
N ASP A 39 2.21 -4.10 11.14
CA ASP A 39 2.99 -3.96 9.90
C ASP A 39 3.23 -2.50 9.52
N GLU A 40 2.23 -1.62 9.68
CA GLU A 40 2.38 -0.18 9.44
C GLU A 40 3.38 0.46 10.42
N MET A 41 3.30 0.09 11.72
CA MET A 41 4.27 0.53 12.73
C MET A 41 5.68 0.06 12.40
N CYS A 42 5.84 -1.21 12.00
CA CYS A 42 7.12 -1.79 11.59
C CYS A 42 7.71 -1.05 10.38
N ALA A 43 6.89 -0.73 9.38
CA ALA A 43 7.33 0.03 8.21
C ALA A 43 7.77 1.46 8.58
N THR A 44 7.01 2.12 9.46
CA THR A 44 7.29 3.50 9.91
C THR A 44 8.57 3.57 10.74
N LEU A 45 8.85 2.56 11.57
CA LEU A 45 10.10 2.45 12.34
C LEU A 45 11.31 2.05 11.48
N GLY A 46 11.10 1.63 10.22
CA GLY A 46 12.14 1.16 9.33
C GLY A 46 13.25 2.18 9.08
N GLY A 47 12.92 3.48 8.97
CA GLY A 47 13.93 4.54 8.79
C GLY A 47 14.89 4.64 9.97
N ARG A 48 14.36 4.69 11.20
CA ARG A 48 15.17 4.68 12.43
C ARG A 48 16.00 3.40 12.57
N ALA A 49 15.40 2.25 12.28
CA ALA A 49 16.07 0.96 12.35
C ALA A 49 17.21 0.85 11.32
N ALA A 50 17.05 1.42 10.12
CA ALA A 50 18.09 1.45 9.10
C ALA A 50 19.29 2.30 9.54
N GLU A 51 19.06 3.47 10.14
CA GLU A 51 20.14 4.29 10.71
C GLU A 51 20.93 3.51 11.78
N ASP A 52 20.23 2.82 12.68
CA ASP A 52 20.86 2.04 13.74
C ASP A 52 21.67 0.85 13.19
N VAL A 53 21.10 0.08 12.26
CA VAL A 53 21.75 -1.14 11.71
C VAL A 53 22.92 -0.81 10.78
N PHE A 54 22.77 0.17 9.89
CA PHE A 54 23.76 0.42 8.83
C PHE A 54 24.74 1.54 9.16
N LEU A 55 24.30 2.57 9.89
CA LEU A 55 25.14 3.73 10.24
C LEU A 55 25.67 3.66 11.67
N GLY A 56 25.04 2.85 12.54
CA GLY A 56 25.40 2.75 13.96
C GLY A 56 25.18 4.05 14.74
N ARG A 57 24.42 5.01 14.16
CA ARG A 57 24.18 6.33 14.72
C ARG A 57 22.76 6.75 14.38
N ILE A 58 22.09 7.31 15.38
CA ILE A 58 20.68 7.69 15.31
C ILE A 58 20.59 9.20 15.01
N SER A 59 19.72 9.61 14.08
CA SER A 59 19.52 11.01 13.71
C SER A 59 18.27 11.65 14.32
N THR A 60 18.03 12.94 14.04
CA THR A 60 16.77 13.63 14.37
C THR A 60 15.67 13.43 13.31
N GLY A 61 15.98 12.80 12.18
CA GLY A 61 15.08 12.67 11.03
C GLY A 61 13.82 11.83 11.30
N ALA A 62 13.90 10.84 12.19
CA ALA A 62 12.77 9.96 12.52
C ALA A 62 11.79 10.54 13.56
N MET A 63 11.85 11.84 13.87
CA MET A 63 10.97 12.45 14.88
C MET A 63 9.48 12.27 14.54
N ASN A 64 9.09 12.53 13.29
CA ASN A 64 7.70 12.41 12.84
C ASN A 64 7.22 10.95 12.88
N ASP A 65 8.09 10.01 12.51
CA ASP A 65 7.81 8.58 12.53
C ASP A 65 7.56 8.08 13.96
N LEU A 66 8.41 8.50 14.90
CA LEU A 66 8.28 8.16 16.33
C LEU A 66 6.99 8.75 16.94
N GLU A 67 6.64 9.99 16.60
CA GLU A 67 5.40 10.61 17.05
C GLU A 67 4.18 9.82 16.56
N ARG A 68 4.15 9.47 15.27
CA ARG A 68 3.06 8.71 14.66
C ARG A 68 2.91 7.33 15.29
N VAL A 69 4.02 6.59 15.42
CA VAL A 69 4.04 5.25 16.02
C VAL A 69 3.58 5.29 17.48
N THR A 70 4.01 6.30 18.23
CA THR A 70 3.60 6.46 19.64
C THR A 70 2.09 6.69 19.73
N LYS A 71 1.54 7.64 18.96
CA LYS A 71 0.10 7.91 18.93
C LYS A 71 -0.71 6.69 18.51
N GLN A 72 -0.26 5.97 17.48
CA GLN A 72 -0.90 4.74 17.01
C GLN A 72 -0.90 3.66 18.09
N SER A 73 0.21 3.46 18.79
CA SER A 73 0.34 2.47 19.87
C SER A 73 -0.62 2.76 21.03
N TYR A 74 -0.71 4.02 21.46
CA TYR A 74 -1.69 4.42 22.48
C TYR A 74 -3.12 4.17 22.00
N GLY A 75 -3.43 4.46 20.73
CA GLY A 75 -4.76 4.18 20.17
C GLY A 75 -5.08 2.69 20.14
N MET A 76 -4.12 1.85 19.76
CA MET A 76 -4.27 0.39 19.76
C MET A 76 -4.56 -0.16 21.15
N ILE A 77 -3.85 0.32 22.16
CA ILE A 77 -3.96 -0.23 23.52
C ILE A 77 -5.16 0.38 24.24
N ALA A 78 -5.26 1.71 24.28
CA ALA A 78 -6.24 2.39 25.11
C ALA A 78 -7.65 2.42 24.47
N TYR A 79 -7.77 2.48 23.15
CA TYR A 79 -9.07 2.63 22.49
C TYR A 79 -9.55 1.34 21.82
N LEU A 80 -8.62 0.57 21.25
CA LEU A 80 -8.97 -0.65 20.51
C LEU A 80 -8.80 -1.94 21.34
N GLY A 81 -8.25 -1.85 22.56
CA GLY A 81 -8.05 -3.01 23.44
C GLY A 81 -7.15 -4.09 22.82
N MET A 82 -6.18 -3.69 21.99
CA MET A 82 -5.28 -4.60 21.24
C MET A 82 -4.01 -4.98 22.03
N SER A 83 -4.09 -5.00 23.36
CA SER A 83 -3.04 -5.49 24.27
C SER A 83 -3.46 -6.81 24.91
N ASP A 84 -2.49 -7.67 25.21
CA ASP A 84 -2.73 -8.93 25.91
C ASP A 84 -3.04 -8.70 27.40
N ALA A 85 -2.49 -7.62 27.98
CA ALA A 85 -2.73 -7.23 29.36
C ALA A 85 -4.04 -6.45 29.55
N LEU A 86 -4.47 -5.71 28.53
CA LEU A 86 -5.71 -4.93 28.52
C LEU A 86 -6.59 -5.28 27.31
N PRO A 87 -7.09 -6.54 27.21
CA PRO A 87 -7.88 -6.97 26.06
C PRO A 87 -9.33 -6.46 26.14
N ASN A 88 -9.90 -6.11 24.99
CA ASN A 88 -11.33 -5.82 24.81
C ASN A 88 -11.89 -4.67 25.70
N LEU A 89 -11.03 -3.76 26.14
CA LEU A 89 -11.41 -2.55 26.87
C LEU A 89 -11.21 -1.32 26.00
N CYS A 90 -12.14 -0.36 26.11
CA CYS A 90 -12.09 0.89 25.40
C CYS A 90 -12.18 2.04 26.41
N TYR A 91 -11.08 2.77 26.55
CA TYR A 91 -10.98 3.99 27.33
C TYR A 91 -11.24 5.25 26.49
N TYR A 92 -11.80 5.10 25.29
CA TYR A 92 -12.17 6.23 24.45
C TYR A 92 -13.27 7.03 25.15
N ASN A 93 -12.99 8.29 25.42
CA ASN A 93 -13.97 9.23 25.93
C ASN A 93 -14.09 10.39 24.94
N SER A 94 -15.29 10.61 24.42
CA SER A 94 -15.56 11.67 23.44
C SER A 94 -15.74 13.05 24.06
N ASP A 95 -15.82 13.15 25.40
CA ASP A 95 -15.91 14.43 26.09
C ASP A 95 -14.52 15.06 26.24
N GLU A 96 -14.20 16.01 25.35
CA GLU A 96 -12.96 16.81 25.37
C GLU A 96 -12.77 17.62 26.66
N ASN A 97 -13.80 17.75 27.51
CA ASN A 97 -13.81 18.56 28.73
C ASN A 97 -13.41 17.82 30.01
N LEU A 98 -13.07 16.53 29.96
CA LEU A 98 -12.61 15.82 31.15
C LEU A 98 -11.09 15.97 31.32
N PHE A 99 -10.69 16.82 32.26
CA PHE A 99 -9.34 16.86 32.83
C PHE A 99 -8.94 15.52 33.51
N ASN A 100 -9.85 14.55 33.62
CA ASN A 100 -9.62 13.27 34.25
C ASN A 100 -9.61 12.14 33.21
N LYS A 101 -8.51 11.37 33.21
CA LYS A 101 -8.39 10.14 32.45
C LYS A 101 -9.44 9.13 32.95
N PRO A 102 -10.12 8.35 32.08
CA PRO A 102 -11.16 7.41 32.48
C PRO A 102 -10.61 6.10 33.09
N TYR A 103 -9.38 6.14 33.62
CA TYR A 103 -8.68 4.99 34.18
C TYR A 103 -7.78 5.41 35.34
N SER A 104 -7.44 4.45 36.19
CA SER A 104 -6.58 4.68 37.36
C SER A 104 -5.13 4.96 36.96
N GLU A 105 -4.35 5.55 37.86
CA GLU A 105 -2.89 5.70 37.67
C GLU A 105 -2.18 4.36 37.45
N GLN A 106 -2.64 3.28 38.12
CA GLN A 106 -2.08 1.94 37.91
C GLN A 106 -2.32 1.46 36.47
N THR A 107 -3.51 1.73 35.93
CA THR A 107 -3.83 1.42 34.53
C THR A 107 -3.02 2.28 33.57
N ALA A 108 -2.76 3.55 33.90
CA ALA A 108 -1.93 4.43 33.09
C ALA A 108 -0.51 3.88 32.95
N VAL A 109 0.10 3.44 34.06
CA VAL A 109 1.43 2.81 34.06
C VAL A 109 1.43 1.54 33.19
N LEU A 110 0.39 0.72 33.31
CA LEU A 110 0.27 -0.51 32.52
C LEU A 110 0.14 -0.21 31.01
N ILE A 111 -0.61 0.82 30.62
CA ILE A 111 -0.70 1.26 29.22
C ILE A 111 0.68 1.68 28.71
N ASP A 112 1.43 2.48 29.48
CA ASP A 112 2.77 2.94 29.08
C ASP A 112 3.77 1.78 28.92
N GLU A 113 3.68 0.77 29.79
CA GLU A 113 4.49 -0.45 29.68
C GLU A 113 4.18 -1.24 28.42
N GLU A 114 2.89 -1.44 28.11
CA GLU A 114 2.45 -2.15 26.91
C GLU A 114 2.79 -1.38 25.63
N VAL A 115 2.67 -0.05 25.62
CA VAL A 115 3.09 0.79 24.49
C VAL A 115 4.59 0.61 24.24
N ARG A 116 5.40 0.69 25.30
CA ARG A 116 6.86 0.52 25.21
C ARG A 116 7.21 -0.87 24.68
N ARG A 117 6.52 -1.92 25.15
CA ARG A 117 6.70 -3.29 24.69
C ARG A 117 6.39 -3.43 23.20
N MET A 118 5.23 -2.97 22.77
CA MET A 118 4.76 -3.05 21.38
C MET A 118 5.72 -2.33 20.41
N ILE A 119 6.14 -1.11 20.75
CA ILE A 119 7.09 -0.34 19.92
C ILE A 119 8.44 -1.06 19.85
N LYS A 120 8.94 -1.59 20.98
CA LYS A 120 10.21 -2.32 21.02
C LYS A 120 10.17 -3.59 20.16
N GLU A 121 9.07 -4.34 20.21
CA GLU A 121 8.87 -5.53 19.38
C GLU A 121 8.89 -5.20 17.89
N GLN A 122 8.13 -4.18 17.47
CA GLN A 122 8.13 -3.78 16.04
C GLN A 122 9.46 -3.15 15.60
N TYR A 123 10.16 -2.45 16.50
CA TYR A 123 11.49 -1.93 16.23
C TYR A 123 12.50 -3.06 15.99
N ASN A 124 12.50 -4.08 16.85
CA ASN A 124 13.38 -5.24 16.69
C ASN A 124 13.05 -6.02 15.40
N ARG A 125 11.77 -6.23 15.11
CA ARG A 125 11.31 -6.84 13.86
C ARG A 125 11.79 -6.07 12.63
N ALA A 126 11.73 -4.74 12.66
CA ALA A 126 12.26 -3.91 11.58
C ALA A 126 13.78 -4.10 11.40
N LYS A 127 14.54 -4.15 12.49
CA LYS A 127 15.99 -4.41 12.45
C LYS A 127 16.32 -5.79 11.88
N GLU A 128 15.57 -6.81 12.26
CA GLU A 128 15.73 -8.18 11.74
C GLU A 128 15.50 -8.22 10.23
N ILE A 129 14.37 -7.68 9.75
CA ILE A 129 14.04 -7.63 8.31
C ILE A 129 15.14 -6.89 7.52
N LEU A 130 15.60 -5.74 8.03
CA LEU A 130 16.66 -4.96 7.38
C LEU A 130 18.01 -5.68 7.37
N SER A 131 18.30 -6.45 8.41
CA SER A 131 19.53 -7.24 8.50
C SER A 131 19.50 -8.44 7.55
N GLU A 132 18.35 -9.09 7.39
CA GLU A 132 18.14 -10.18 6.43
C GLU A 132 18.29 -9.69 4.98
N HIS A 133 17.81 -8.48 4.67
CA HIS A 133 17.81 -7.90 3.33
C HIS A 133 18.94 -6.87 3.12
N ARG A 134 20.07 -7.06 3.81
CA ARG A 134 21.20 -6.13 3.84
C ARG A 134 21.71 -5.74 2.45
N ASP A 135 21.90 -6.73 1.59
CA ASP A 135 22.47 -6.54 0.25
C ASP A 135 21.51 -5.75 -0.66
N GLY A 136 20.21 -6.06 -0.60
CA GLY A 136 19.18 -5.33 -1.34
C GLY A 136 19.06 -3.88 -0.86
N HIS A 137 19.14 -3.64 0.45
CA HIS A 137 19.15 -2.29 1.00
C HIS A 137 20.34 -1.46 0.50
N GLN A 138 21.54 -2.05 0.44
CA GLN A 138 22.73 -1.35 -0.06
C GLN A 138 22.59 -0.99 -1.55
N GLN A 139 22.06 -1.90 -2.38
CA GLN A 139 21.80 -1.63 -3.79
C GLN A 139 20.77 -0.49 -3.96
N LEU A 140 19.70 -0.51 -3.17
CA LEU A 140 18.67 0.53 -3.18
C LEU A 140 19.24 1.90 -2.79
N ALA A 141 20.08 1.94 -1.76
CA ALA A 141 20.74 3.16 -1.31
C ALA A 141 21.64 3.75 -2.41
N GLN A 142 22.42 2.91 -3.10
CA GLN A 142 23.26 3.36 -4.22
C GLN A 142 22.39 3.90 -5.37
N LEU A 143 21.30 3.21 -5.71
CA LEU A 143 20.38 3.65 -6.75
C LEU A 143 19.73 5.00 -6.43
N LEU A 144 19.38 5.23 -5.15
CA LEU A 144 18.85 6.52 -4.68
C LEU A 144 19.86 7.65 -4.80
N ILE A 145 21.15 7.39 -4.57
CA ILE A 145 22.22 8.38 -4.76
C ILE A 145 22.35 8.74 -6.25
N ASP A 146 22.24 7.76 -7.14
CA ASP A 146 22.42 7.96 -8.58
C ASP A 146 21.23 8.65 -9.26
N LYS A 147 19.99 8.30 -8.86
CA LYS A 147 18.75 8.78 -9.50
C LYS A 147 18.00 9.88 -8.72
N GLU A 148 18.25 10.04 -7.42
CA GLU A 148 17.54 10.92 -6.46
C GLU A 148 16.04 10.65 -6.24
N VAL A 149 15.39 10.01 -7.23
CA VAL A 149 14.00 9.61 -7.26
C VAL A 149 13.93 8.20 -7.86
N ILE A 150 13.25 7.30 -7.16
CA ILE A 150 12.99 5.94 -7.64
C ILE A 150 11.50 5.62 -7.51
N PHE A 151 11.02 4.74 -8.38
CA PHE A 151 9.63 4.28 -8.38
C PHE A 151 9.52 2.83 -7.91
N ALA A 152 8.29 2.35 -7.74
CA ALA A 152 8.03 0.99 -7.30
C ALA A 152 8.71 -0.07 -8.20
N GLU A 153 8.73 0.17 -9.51
CA GLU A 153 9.32 -0.71 -10.51
C GLU A 153 10.84 -0.86 -10.32
N ASP A 154 11.54 0.21 -9.91
CA ASP A 154 12.98 0.15 -9.62
C ASP A 154 13.26 -0.74 -8.40
N VAL A 155 12.36 -0.72 -7.41
CA VAL A 155 12.46 -1.55 -6.20
C VAL A 155 12.20 -3.02 -6.53
N GLU A 156 11.25 -3.30 -7.43
CA GLU A 156 10.96 -4.66 -7.91
C GLU A 156 12.15 -5.31 -8.63
N VAL A 157 13.01 -4.52 -9.28
CA VAL A 157 14.23 -5.05 -9.90
C VAL A 157 15.22 -5.58 -8.85
N ILE A 158 15.28 -4.96 -7.67
CA ILE A 158 16.22 -5.31 -6.60
C ILE A 158 15.68 -6.45 -5.73
N PHE A 159 14.42 -6.35 -5.30
CA PHE A 159 13.82 -7.28 -4.34
C PHE A 159 12.92 -8.35 -5.00
N GLY A 160 12.70 -8.25 -6.32
CA GLY A 160 11.72 -9.06 -7.03
C GLY A 160 10.29 -8.53 -6.88
N LYS A 161 9.35 -9.24 -7.51
CA LYS A 161 7.93 -8.92 -7.39
C LYS A 161 7.45 -9.13 -5.97
N ARG A 162 6.58 -8.22 -5.51
CA ARG A 162 5.92 -8.33 -4.22
C ARG A 162 5.17 -9.67 -4.14
N PRO A 163 5.42 -10.51 -3.13
CA PRO A 163 4.80 -11.83 -3.05
C PRO A 163 3.32 -11.79 -2.62
N TRP A 164 2.86 -10.65 -2.10
CA TRP A 164 1.49 -10.41 -1.67
C TRP A 164 0.85 -9.31 -2.51
N THR A 165 -0.35 -9.58 -2.99
CA THR A 165 -1.19 -8.65 -3.76
C THR A 165 -1.85 -7.67 -2.80
N SER A 166 -1.75 -6.36 -3.05
CA SER A 166 -2.53 -5.40 -2.26
C SER A 166 -4.00 -5.46 -2.65
N ARG A 167 -4.92 -5.06 -1.75
CA ARG A 167 -6.35 -4.98 -2.11
C ARG A 167 -6.57 -4.03 -3.29
N SER A 168 -5.76 -2.98 -3.37
CA SER A 168 -5.76 -2.05 -4.50
C SER A 168 -5.39 -2.74 -5.80
N ASP A 169 -4.37 -3.60 -5.80
CA ASP A 169 -3.95 -4.38 -6.97
C ASP A 169 -5.02 -5.40 -7.37
N GLU A 170 -5.68 -6.04 -6.41
CA GLU A 170 -6.82 -6.93 -6.68
C GLU A 170 -7.98 -6.19 -7.34
N ILE A 171 -8.32 -5.00 -6.85
CA ILE A 171 -9.39 -4.16 -7.42
C ILE A 171 -9.01 -3.67 -8.81
N MET A 172 -7.76 -3.25 -9.03
CA MET A 172 -7.29 -2.84 -10.36
C MET A 172 -7.29 -4.01 -11.35
N ALA A 173 -6.85 -5.20 -10.92
CA ALA A 173 -6.88 -6.40 -11.74
C ALA A 173 -8.33 -6.83 -12.06
N ALA A 174 -9.26 -6.66 -11.11
CA ALA A 174 -10.69 -6.92 -11.35
C ALA A 174 -11.27 -5.94 -12.37
N LYS A 175 -11.00 -4.63 -12.23
CA LYS A 175 -11.44 -3.60 -13.19
C LYS A 175 -10.86 -3.82 -14.59
N GLN A 176 -9.58 -4.16 -14.70
CA GLN A 176 -8.96 -4.46 -16.00
C GLN A 176 -9.60 -5.67 -16.67
N LYS A 177 -9.93 -6.72 -15.90
CA LYS A 177 -10.69 -7.87 -16.42
C LYS A 177 -12.07 -7.49 -16.90
N GLU A 178 -12.80 -6.64 -16.17
CA GLU A 178 -14.10 -6.12 -16.60
C GLU A 178 -13.98 -5.31 -17.90
N ASP A 179 -13.03 -4.38 -17.98
CA ASP A 179 -12.77 -3.57 -19.17
C ASP A 179 -12.40 -4.41 -20.40
N ASP A 180 -11.61 -5.48 -20.20
CA ASP A 180 -11.20 -6.38 -21.28
C ASP A 180 -12.34 -7.27 -21.75
N LEU A 181 -13.20 -7.74 -20.84
CA LEU A 181 -14.43 -8.47 -21.15
C LEU A 181 -15.42 -7.57 -21.92
N GLU A 182 -15.52 -6.30 -21.55
CA GLU A 182 -16.36 -5.31 -22.23
C GLU A 182 -15.83 -4.96 -23.63
N LYS A 183 -14.51 -4.84 -23.79
CA LYS A 183 -13.88 -4.66 -25.11
C LYS A 183 -14.04 -5.90 -26.01
N GLU A 184 -14.02 -7.11 -25.44
CA GLU A 184 -14.27 -8.35 -26.18
C GLU A 184 -15.74 -8.50 -26.62
N SER A 185 -16.70 -8.13 -25.76
CA SER A 185 -18.13 -8.21 -26.08
C SER A 185 -18.49 -7.22 -27.21
N VAL A 186 -17.96 -5.99 -27.15
CA VAL A 186 -18.11 -4.97 -28.21
C VAL A 186 -17.45 -5.41 -29.52
N LYS A 187 -16.29 -6.09 -29.46
CA LYS A 187 -15.65 -6.68 -30.67
C LYS A 187 -16.47 -7.83 -31.26
N LYS A 188 -17.10 -8.68 -30.44
CA LYS A 188 -17.97 -9.79 -30.89
C LYS A 188 -19.28 -9.27 -31.51
N GLU A 189 -19.88 -8.22 -30.97
CA GLU A 189 -21.06 -7.57 -31.58
C GLU A 189 -20.74 -6.88 -32.90
N ARG A 190 -19.59 -6.20 -33.00
CA ARG A 190 -19.11 -5.60 -34.27
C ARG A 190 -18.82 -6.64 -35.35
N LYS A 191 -18.39 -7.85 -34.98
CA LYS A 191 -18.21 -8.97 -35.93
C LYS A 191 -19.54 -9.59 -36.37
N LYS A 192 -20.54 -9.71 -35.48
CA LYS A 192 -21.90 -10.19 -35.85
C LYS A 192 -22.64 -9.25 -36.80
N LYS A 193 -22.43 -7.93 -36.73
CA LYS A 193 -23.01 -6.95 -37.67
C LYS A 193 -22.32 -6.91 -39.05
N ARG A 194 -21.19 -7.60 -39.25
CA ARG A 194 -20.36 -7.56 -40.47
C ARG A 194 -20.44 -8.81 -41.36
N THR A 195 -21.31 -9.78 -41.07
CA THR A 195 -21.57 -10.90 -42.00
C THR A 195 -22.44 -10.43 -43.19
N PRO A 196 -21.97 -10.49 -44.45
CA PRO A 196 -22.72 -10.03 -45.60
C PRO A 196 -23.79 -11.06 -46.00
N LYS A 197 -25.07 -10.67 -45.98
CA LYS A 197 -26.10 -11.33 -46.80
C LYS A 197 -25.95 -10.79 -48.22
N ASN A 198 -25.27 -11.52 -49.08
CA ASN A 198 -25.52 -11.49 -50.52
C ASN A 198 -25.01 -12.78 -51.14
N LYS A 199 -25.92 -13.58 -51.69
CA LYS A 199 -25.73 -14.54 -52.79
C LYS A 199 -27.07 -15.22 -53.09
N GLU A 200 -27.81 -14.68 -54.05
CA GLU A 200 -28.43 -15.49 -55.09
C GLU A 200 -28.15 -14.78 -56.41
N GLY A 201 -27.48 -15.49 -57.32
CA GLY A 201 -27.15 -15.03 -58.65
C GLY A 201 -27.89 -15.84 -59.71
N GLU A 202 -28.01 -15.21 -60.88
CA GLU A 202 -28.05 -15.78 -62.23
C GLU A 202 -29.35 -16.43 -62.74
N ASN A 203 -30.08 -15.64 -63.55
CA ASN A 203 -30.53 -15.93 -64.92
C ASN A 203 -31.37 -14.71 -65.37
N GLN A 204 -31.33 -14.12 -66.57
CA GLN A 204 -30.93 -14.53 -67.91
C GLN A 204 -30.68 -13.25 -68.74
N LEU A 205 -29.67 -13.26 -69.61
CA LEU A 205 -29.49 -12.29 -70.69
C LEU A 205 -30.42 -12.64 -71.86
N SER A 206 -31.23 -11.70 -72.34
CA SER A 206 -31.83 -11.74 -73.68
C SER A 206 -32.03 -10.34 -74.26
N PHE A 207 -31.06 -9.96 -75.10
CA PHE A 207 -31.11 -9.15 -76.32
C PHE A 207 -32.34 -8.23 -76.57
N GLU A 208 -32.08 -6.93 -76.59
CA GLU A 208 -32.90 -5.95 -77.33
C GLU A 208 -32.54 -5.98 -78.83
N HIS A 209 -33.53 -6.27 -79.67
CA HIS A 209 -33.56 -5.82 -81.06
C HIS A 209 -35.03 -5.61 -81.46
N ASN A 210 -35.52 -4.37 -81.32
CA ASN A 210 -36.77 -3.94 -81.93
C ASN A 210 -36.46 -2.87 -82.97
N ILE A 211 -36.66 -3.26 -84.23
CA ILE A 211 -36.76 -2.41 -85.41
C ILE A 211 -38.21 -1.92 -85.45
N GLU A 212 -38.44 -0.60 -85.32
CA GLU A 212 -39.71 0.01 -85.67
C GLU A 212 -39.78 0.31 -87.18
N LYS A 213 -40.96 0.06 -87.74
CA LYS A 213 -41.46 0.57 -89.02
C LYS A 213 -42.04 1.96 -88.83
#